data_AF-A0A4Y8AUJ8-F1
#
_entry.id   AF-A0A4Y8AUJ8-F1
#
_cell.length_a   1.000
_cell.length_b   1.000
_cell.length_c   1.000
_cell.angle_alpha   90.00
_cell.angle_beta   90.00
_cell.angle_gamma   90.00
#
_symmetry.space_group_name_H-M   'P 1'
#
loop_
_entity.id
_entity.type
_entity.pdbx_description
1 polymer ?
#
loop_
_entity_poly.entity_id
_entity_poly.type
_entity_poly.pdbx_seq_one_letter_code
_entity_poly.pdbx_strand_id
1 'polypeptide(L)' 'MALSKREIDKPLLFNLDRGIQYASKEFRKHIKTNKLITQSMSRKGNCWDNAVAESFFKH' A
#
# COMPACT_ATOMS: atom_id res chain seq x y z
N MET A 1 -7.32 12.17 3.10
CA MET A 1 -6.69 10.86 2.79
C MET A 1 -7.26 9.80 3.72
N ALA A 2 -7.11 8.49 3.43
CA ALA A 2 -7.70 7.44 4.27
C ALA A 2 -7.29 7.54 5.75
N LEU A 3 -6.00 7.86 6.02
CA LEU A 3 -5.47 8.05 7.38
C LEU A 3 -6.10 9.21 8.17
N SER A 4 -6.71 10.19 7.48
CA SER A 4 -7.38 11.32 8.15
C SER A 4 -8.88 11.09 8.36
N LYS A 5 -9.42 9.99 7.82
CA LYS A 5 -10.86 9.70 7.81
C LYS A 5 -11.22 8.39 8.50
N ARG A 6 -10.22 7.58 8.85
CA ARG A 6 -10.40 6.26 9.45
C ARG A 6 -9.48 6.15 10.65
N GLU A 7 -10.04 5.70 11.77
CA GLU A 7 -9.23 5.21 12.88
C GLU A 7 -8.69 3.83 12.53
N ILE A 8 -7.41 3.62 12.81
CA ILE A 8 -6.75 2.31 12.70
C ILE A 8 -6.45 1.89 14.13
N ASP A 9 -7.21 0.93 14.62
CA ASP A 9 -7.13 0.39 15.98
C ASP A 9 -6.31 -0.91 16.06
N LYS A 10 -6.01 -1.52 14.91
CA LYS A 10 -5.33 -2.81 14.79
C LYS A 10 -4.19 -2.77 13.79
N PRO A 11 -3.19 -3.66 13.92
CA PRO A 11 -2.14 -3.80 12.92
C PRO A 11 -2.73 -4.07 11.53
N LEU A 12 -2.30 -3.29 10.55
CA LEU A 12 -2.74 -3.36 9.16
C LEU A 12 -1.55 -3.65 8.25
N LEU A 13 -1.65 -4.71 7.45
CA LEU A 13 -0.73 -4.95 6.35
C LEU A 13 -1.25 -4.25 5.10
N PHE A 14 -0.53 -3.24 4.64
CA PHE A 14 -0.88 -2.51 3.43
C PHE A 14 -0.04 -3.00 2.24
N ASN A 15 -0.65 -3.86 1.42
CA ASN A 15 -0.01 -4.40 0.22
C ASN A 15 -0.18 -3.45 -0.96
N LEU A 16 0.94 -3.15 -1.63
CA LEU A 16 1.03 -2.23 -2.75
C LEU A 16 1.83 -2.83 -3.88
N ASP A 17 1.57 -2.40 -5.10
CA ASP A 17 2.52 -2.62 -6.18
C ASP A 17 3.80 -1.79 -5.98
N ARG A 18 4.78 -2.01 -6.85
CA ARG A 18 6.07 -1.28 -6.86
C ARG A 18 6.09 -0.13 -7.86
N GLY A 19 4.95 0.49 -8.15
CA GLY A 19 4.84 1.67 -8.98
C GLY A 19 5.65 2.84 -8.41
N ILE A 20 6.06 3.76 -9.29
CA ILE A 20 6.93 4.90 -8.94
C ILE A 20 6.37 5.73 -7.78
N GLN A 21 5.05 5.88 -7.71
CA GLN A 21 4.35 6.64 -6.69
C GLN A 21 4.45 5.97 -5.31
N TYR A 22 4.14 4.67 -5.24
CA TYR A 22 4.13 3.90 -3.98
C TYR A 22 5.53 3.54 -3.47
N ALA A 23 6.49 3.41 -4.39
CA ALA A 23 7.90 3.20 -4.07
C ALA A 23 8.63 4.51 -3.69
N SER A 24 8.01 5.68 -3.86
CA SER A 24 8.62 6.96 -3.55
C SER A 24 9.02 7.07 -2.06
N LYS A 25 10.05 7.87 -1.76
CA LYS A 25 10.47 8.10 -0.37
C LYS A 25 9.39 8.83 0.43
N GLU A 26 8.71 9.78 -0.21
CA GLU A 26 7.68 10.60 0.42
C GLU A 26 6.49 9.74 0.84
N PHE A 27 5.97 8.90 -0.05
CA PHE A 27 4.86 8.01 0.27
C PHE A 27 5.21 7.04 1.40
N ARG A 28 6.40 6.44 1.34
CA ARG A 28 6.89 5.56 2.41
C ARG A 28 7.02 6.28 3.75
N LYS A 29 7.50 7.52 3.76
CA LYS A 29 7.56 8.35 4.97
C LYS A 29 6.15 8.63 5.51
N HIS A 30 5.20 8.90 4.63
CA HIS A 30 3.81 9.15 5.01
C HIS A 30 3.16 7.93 5.67
N ILE A 31 3.32 6.73 5.09
CA ILE A 31 2.78 5.49 5.70
C ILE A 31 3.41 5.20 7.07
N LYS A 32 4.71 5.42 7.21
CA LYS A 32 5.44 5.22 8.47
C LYS A 32 5.03 6.15 9.61
N THR A 33 4.22 7.19 9.34
CA THR A 33 3.67 8.04 10.42
C THR A 33 2.70 7.27 11.32
N ASN A 34 2.07 6.21 10.81
CA ASN A 34 1.23 5.32 11.59
C ASN A 34 1.96 3.99 11.86
N LYS A 35 2.32 3.75 13.13
CA LYS A 35 3.07 2.56 13.56
C LYS A 35 2.28 1.25 13.44
N LEU A 36 0.95 1.33 13.31
CA LEU A 36 0.10 0.15 13.12
C LEU A 36 0.08 -0.32 11.67
N ILE A 37 0.62 0.46 10.73
CA ILE A 37 0.64 0.09 9.31
C ILE A 37 2.01 -0.45 8.92
N THR A 38 2.02 -1.69 8.44
CA THR A 38 3.18 -2.28 7.81
C THR A 38 2.98 -2.26 6.29
N GLN A 39 3.89 -1.62 5.57
CA GLN A 39 3.87 -1.62 4.11
C GLN A 39 4.48 -2.92 3.58
N SER A 40 3.76 -3.61 2.68
CA SER A 40 4.26 -4.71 1.85
C SER A 40 4.23 -4.27 0.39
N MET A 41 5.27 -4.59 -0.38
CA MET A 41 5.32 -4.26 -1.81
C MET A 41 5.56 -5.51 -2.65
N SER A 42 4.83 -5.62 -3.77
CA SER A 42 5.02 -6.66 -4.77
C SER A 42 6.49 -6.79 -5.22
N ARG A 43 6.86 -8.00 -5.67
CA ARG A 43 8.20 -8.25 -6.21
C ARG A 43 8.38 -7.50 -7.53
N LYS A 44 9.61 -7.08 -7.82
CA LYS A 44 9.93 -6.42 -9.10
C LYS A 44 9.70 -7.44 -10.23
N GLY A 45 8.91 -7.06 -11.23
CA GLY A 45 8.63 -7.91 -12.40
C GLY A 45 7.58 -9.00 -12.18
N ASN A 46 6.85 -8.98 -11.06
CA ASN A 46 5.78 -9.93 -10.79
C ASN A 46 4.42 -9.23 -10.81
N CYS A 47 3.71 -9.31 -11.95
CA CYS A 47 2.37 -8.73 -12.10
C CYS A 47 1.28 -9.51 -11.34
N TRP A 48 1.53 -10.78 -11.01
CA TRP A 48 0.56 -11.61 -10.31
C TRP A 48 0.29 -11.14 -8.88
N ASP A 49 1.28 -10.52 -8.23
CA ASP A 49 1.16 -10.00 -6.86
C ASP A 49 0.11 -8.89 -6.73
N ASN A 50 -0.20 -8.19 -7.83
CA ASN A 50 -1.18 -7.10 -7.86
C ASN A 50 -2.45 -7.44 -8.66
N ALA A 51 -2.46 -8.57 -9.38
CA ALA A 51 -3.53 -8.94 -10.31
C ALA A 51 -4.93 -8.98 -9.66
N VAL A 52 -5.03 -9.39 -8.40
CA VAL A 52 -6.31 -9.40 -7.66
C VAL A 52 -6.85 -7.99 -7.45
N ALA A 53 -5.98 -7.05 -7.04
CA ALA A 53 -6.36 -5.66 -6.85
C ALA A 53 -6.69 -5.02 -8.20
N GLU A 54 -5.85 -5.22 -9.23
CA GLU A 54 -6.10 -4.71 -10.58
C GLU A 54 -7.42 -5.24 -11.15
N SER A 55 -7.74 -6.52 -10.95
CA SER A 55 -9.01 -7.11 -11.39
C SER A 55 -10.20 -6.51 -10.66
N PHE A 56 -10.07 -6.20 -9.36
CA PHE A 56 -11.15 -5.60 -8.58
C PHE A 56 -11.45 -4.16 -9.02
N PHE A 57 -10.43 -3.40 -9.41
CA PHE A 57 -10.57 -1.99 -9.83
C PHE A 57 -10.68 -1.79 -11.35
N LYS A 58 -10.76 -2.87 -12.14
CA LYS A 58 -10.74 -2.80 -13.62
C LYS A 58 -12.08 -2.38 -14.25
N HIS A 59 -13.11 -2.10 -13.45
CA HIS A 59 -14.47 -1.81 -13.90
C HIS A 59 -14.97 -0.45 -13.42
#